data_AF-A0A2J1DZP3-F1
#
_entry.id   AF-A0A2J1DZP3-F1
#
_cell.length_a   1.000
_cell.length_b   1.000
_cell.length_c   1.000
_cell.angle_alpha   90.00
_cell.angle_beta   90.00
_cell.angle_gamma   90.00
#
_symmetry.space_group_name_H-M   'P 1'
#
loop_
_entity.id
_entity.type
_entity.pdbx_description
1 polymer ?
#
loop_
_entity_poly.entity_id
_entity_poly.type
_entity_poly.pdbx_seq_one_letter_code
_entity_poly.pdbx_strand_id
1 'polypeptide(L)'
;MVDIVKIRYKQAGKIYYFDPAGFELYPYDCVVLETSRGEELGWVVASPSQVEESSLEQPLKPVIRLATAEDMNRERQLEEKNQSAVAECIELVSKLNLPMKLYGRNTAWTKIT
;
A
#
# COMPACT_ATOMS: atom_id res chain seq x y z
N MET A 1 1.59 20.25 -18.45
CA MET A 1 2.61 19.37 -17.82
C MET A 1 2.28 19.30 -16.35
N VAL A 2 2.28 18.10 -15.78
CA VAL A 2 1.98 17.86 -14.37
C VAL A 2 3.12 17.09 -13.74
N ASP A 3 3.45 17.45 -12.50
CA ASP A 3 4.47 16.76 -11.71
C ASP A 3 3.90 15.45 -11.16
N ILE A 4 4.64 14.36 -11.36
CA ILE A 4 4.30 13.04 -10.86
C ILE A 4 5.44 12.45 -10.05
N VAL A 5 5.10 11.69 -9.03
CA VAL A 5 6.04 10.86 -8.28
C VAL A 5 5.60 9.40 -8.38
N LYS A 6 6.58 8.52 -8.57
CA LYS A 6 6.36 7.07 -8.61
C LYS A 6 6.46 6.51 -7.21
N ILE A 7 5.35 5.99 -6.69
CA ILE A 7 5.28 5.48 -5.32
C ILE A 7 4.82 4.03 -5.34
N ARG A 8 5.52 3.20 -4.57
CA ARG A 8 5.12 1.82 -4.30
C ARG A 8 4.55 1.76 -2.89
N TYR A 9 3.30 1.34 -2.77
CA TYR A 9 2.72 0.97 -1.48
C TYR A 9 2.49 -0.55 -1.46
N LYS A 10 2.89 -1.22 -0.37
CA LYS A 10 2.97 -2.70 -0.15
C LYS A 10 4.19 -3.40 -0.77
N GLN A 11 4.67 -4.46 -0.10
CA GLN A 11 5.88 -5.23 -0.47
C GLN A 11 5.83 -5.86 -1.87
N ALA A 12 4.65 -6.26 -2.35
CA ALA A 12 4.44 -6.84 -3.69
C ALA A 12 3.47 -5.98 -4.55
N GLY A 13 3.50 -4.66 -4.36
CA GLY A 13 2.57 -3.73 -5.02
C GLY A 13 3.00 -3.29 -6.42
N LYS A 14 2.02 -2.95 -7.26
CA LYS A 14 2.24 -2.17 -8.49
C LYS A 14 2.76 -0.78 -8.13
N ILE A 15 3.53 -0.16 -9.02
CA ILE A 15 3.94 1.25 -8.88
C ILE A 15 2.78 2.11 -9.35
N TYR A 16 2.42 3.10 -8.55
CA TYR A 16 1.36 4.05 -8.84
C TYR A 16 1.94 5.46 -8.95
N TYR A 17 1.24 6.30 -9.71
CA TYR A 17 1.58 7.71 -9.89
C TYR A 17 0.76 8.54 -8.92
N PHE A 18 1.44 9.43 -8.20
CA PHE A 18 0.84 10.39 -7.28
C PHE A 18 1.33 11.79 -7.61
N ASP A 19 0.56 12.78 -7.19
CA ASP A 19 0.96 14.19 -7.21
C ASP A 19 1.86 14.46 -5.99
N PRO A 20 3.11 14.95 -6.18
CA PRO A 20 4.00 15.29 -5.07
C PRO A 20 3.49 16.46 -4.22
N ALA A 21 2.42 17.17 -4.62
CA ALA A 21 1.76 18.24 -3.88
C ALA A 21 2.72 19.35 -3.39
N GLY A 22 3.81 19.59 -4.14
CA GLY A 22 4.85 20.55 -3.80
C GLY A 22 5.88 20.07 -2.77
N PHE A 23 5.85 18.80 -2.34
CA PHE A 23 6.88 18.21 -1.50
C PHE A 23 8.12 17.82 -2.31
N GLU A 24 9.30 18.16 -1.78
CA GLU A 24 10.57 17.64 -2.30
C GLU A 24 10.75 16.20 -1.82
N LEU A 25 10.50 15.25 -2.72
CA LEU A 25 10.57 13.82 -2.44
C LEU A 25 11.79 13.20 -3.11
N TYR A 26 12.52 12.39 -2.34
CA TYR A 26 13.69 11.67 -2.81
C TYR A 26 13.41 10.16 -2.89
N PRO A 27 14.13 9.42 -3.74
CA PRO A 27 14.05 7.96 -3.75
C PRO A 27 14.29 7.41 -2.34
N TYR A 28 13.52 6.39 -1.96
CA TYR A 28 13.50 5.76 -0.64
C TYR A 28 12.79 6.53 0.48
N ASP A 29 12.29 7.76 0.23
CA ASP A 29 11.47 8.44 1.21
C ASP A 29 10.16 7.69 1.48
N CYS A 30 9.75 7.73 2.74
CA CYS A 30 8.46 7.19 3.18
C CYS A 30 7.44 8.32 3.24
N VAL A 31 6.28 8.10 2.63
CA VAL A 31 5.20 9.08 2.55
C VAL A 31 3.86 8.44 2.86
N VAL A 32 2.94 9.27 3.34
CA VAL A 32 1.55 8.87 3.59
C VAL A 32 0.71 9.33 2.41
N LEU A 33 -0.07 8.38 1.87
CA LEU A 33 -0.86 8.54 0.66
C LEU A 33 -2.34 8.40 0.96
N GLU A 34 -3.17 9.18 0.27
CA GLU A 34 -4.61 8.94 0.27
C GLU A 34 -4.98 7.87 -0.76
N THR A 35 -5.44 6.71 -0.32
CA THR A 35 -6.02 5.70 -1.20
C THR A 35 -7.54 5.69 -1.04
N SER A 36 -8.27 5.02 -1.94
CA SER A 36 -9.74 4.91 -1.83
C SER A 36 -10.21 4.15 -0.59
N ARG A 37 -9.29 3.55 0.17
CA ARG A 37 -9.56 2.82 1.42
C ARG A 37 -9.05 3.57 2.66
N GLY A 38 -8.57 4.79 2.50
CA GLY A 38 -7.96 5.60 3.55
C GLY A 38 -6.46 5.80 3.35
N GLU A 39 -5.80 6.24 4.41
CA GLU A 39 -4.36 6.52 4.44
C GLU A 39 -3.54 5.21 4.38
N GLU A 40 -2.58 5.13 3.46
CA GLU A 40 -1.61 4.04 3.40
C GLU A 40 -0.17 4.60 3.34
N LEU A 41 0.81 3.86 3.88
CA LEU A 41 2.22 4.18 3.66
C LEU A 41 2.69 3.73 2.28
N GLY A 42 3.49 4.61 1.66
CA GLY A 42 4.18 4.36 0.41
C GLY A 42 5.65 4.72 0.48
N TRP A 43 6.42 4.11 -0.43
CA TRP A 43 7.84 4.37 -0.63
C TRP A 43 8.07 4.98 -2.00
N VAL A 44 8.78 6.10 -2.03
CA VAL A 44 9.16 6.79 -3.25
C VAL A 44 10.18 5.94 -4.00
N VAL A 45 9.87 5.61 -5.25
CA VAL A 45 10.72 4.77 -6.11
C VAL A 45 11.73 5.63 -6.87
N ALA A 46 11.31 6.83 -7.27
CA ALA A 46 12.13 7.76 -8.05
C ALA A 46 11.71 9.20 -7.76
N SER A 47 12.62 10.15 -7.98
CA SER A 47 12.35 11.58 -7.88
C SER A 47 11.18 12.02 -8.75
N PRO A 48 10.47 13.10 -8.38
CA PRO A 48 9.42 13.68 -9.18
C PRO A 48 9.86 13.95 -10.63
N SER A 49 8.97 13.68 -11.58
CA SER A 49 9.19 13.88 -13.01
C SER A 49 7.94 14.49 -13.63
N GLN A 50 8.08 15.21 -14.73
CA GLN A 50 6.96 15.85 -15.41
C GLN A 50 6.43 14.98 -16.54
N VAL A 51 5.11 14.86 -16.62
CA VAL A 51 4.42 14.16 -17.71
C VAL A 51 3.31 15.03 -18.30
N GLU A 52 2.88 14.66 -19.49
CA GLU A 52 1.70 15.24 -20.13
C GLU A 52 0.43 14.76 -19.42
N GLU A 53 -0.48 15.69 -19.12
CA GLU A 53 -1.75 15.37 -18.46
C GLU A 53 -2.62 14.42 -19.30
N SER A 54 -2.50 14.51 -20.63
CA SER A 54 -3.17 13.64 -21.61
C SER A 54 -2.75 12.17 -21.53
N SER A 55 -1.59 11.88 -20.92
CA SER A 55 -1.09 10.51 -20.75
C SER A 55 -1.59 9.84 -19.47
N LEU A 56 -2.34 10.57 -18.61
CA LEU A 56 -2.85 10.05 -17.35
C LEU A 56 -4.24 9.42 -17.55
N GLU A 57 -4.35 8.13 -17.28
CA GLU A 57 -5.62 7.40 -17.37
C GLU A 57 -6.59 7.74 -16.23
N GLN A 58 -6.07 8.22 -15.09
CA GLN A 58 -6.85 8.52 -13.88
C GLN A 58 -6.31 9.79 -13.20
N PRO A 59 -7.17 10.55 -12.50
CA PRO A 59 -6.73 11.70 -11.71
C PRO A 59 -5.71 11.26 -10.66
N LEU A 60 -4.59 11.98 -10.58
CA LEU A 60 -3.55 11.74 -9.59
C LEU A 60 -4.09 12.07 -8.21
N LYS A 61 -3.82 11.17 -7.27
CA LYS A 61 -4.06 11.46 -5.86
C LYS A 61 -2.84 12.17 -5.27
N PRO A 62 -3.02 13.09 -4.32
CA PRO A 62 -1.90 13.80 -3.71
C PRO A 62 -1.20 12.96 -2.65
N VAL A 63 0.09 13.24 -2.47
CA VAL A 63 0.82 12.89 -1.25
C VAL A 63 0.31 13.79 -0.12
N ILE A 64 -0.07 13.19 1.01
CA ILE A 64 -0.61 13.93 2.16
C ILE A 64 0.55 14.58 2.94
N ARG A 65 1.56 13.76 3.27
CA ARG A 65 2.70 14.17 4.10
C ARG A 65 3.84 13.16 4.05
N LEU A 66 5.01 13.56 4.52
CA LEU A 66 6.11 12.66 4.87
C LEU A 66 5.69 11.75 6.04
N ALA A 67 6.08 10.49 5.96
CA ALA A 67 5.84 9.53 7.03
C ALA A 67 6.75 9.86 8.22
N THR A 68 6.19 9.74 9.42
CA THR A 68 6.91 9.87 10.69
C THR A 68 7.34 8.50 11.20
N ALA A 69 8.20 8.48 12.22
CA ALA A 69 8.61 7.23 12.87
C ALA A 69 7.42 6.46 13.48
N GLU A 70 6.36 7.16 13.92
CA GLU A 70 5.12 6.53 14.40
C GLU A 70 4.41 5.76 13.29
N ASP A 71 4.33 6.34 12.08
CA ASP A 71 3.69 5.71 10.93
C ASP A 71 4.42 4.41 10.56
N MET A 72 5.75 4.45 10.52
CA MET A 72 6.57 3.26 10.26
C MET A 72 6.40 2.18 11.34
N ASN A 73 6.35 2.59 12.61
CA ASN A 73 6.17 1.66 13.71
C ASN A 73 4.76 1.03 13.68
N ARG A 74 3.74 1.80 13.31
CA ARG A 74 2.37 1.32 13.13
C ARG A 74 2.30 0.26 12.03
N GLU A 75 2.92 0.49 10.88
CA GLU A 75 2.97 -0.48 9.79
C GLU A 75 3.66 -1.77 10.22
N ARG A 76 4.79 -1.67 10.94
CA ARG A 76 5.49 -2.84 11.48
C ARG A 76 4.59 -3.65 12.41
N GLN A 77 3.90 -3.00 13.35
CA GLN A 77 2.98 -3.67 14.27
C GLN A 77 1.80 -4.31 13.54
N LEU A 78 1.29 -3.66 12.48
CA LEU A 78 0.23 -4.22 11.63
C LEU A 78 0.72 -5.47 10.93
N GLU A 79 1.94 -5.47 10.40
CA GLU A 79 2.53 -6.61 9.71
C GLU A 79 2.75 -7.80 10.66
N GLU A 80 3.27 -7.55 11.86
CA GLU A 80 3.45 -8.57 12.91
C GLU A 80 2.11 -9.20 13.36
N LYS A 81 1.09 -8.36 13.58
CA LYS A 81 -0.26 -8.85 13.92
C LYS A 81 -0.88 -9.65 12.79
N ASN A 82 -0.71 -9.21 11.54
CA ASN A 82 -1.27 -9.88 10.38
C ASN A 82 -0.59 -11.24 10.14
N GLN A 83 0.73 -11.33 10.29
CA GLN A 83 1.45 -12.61 10.23
C GLN A 83 0.95 -13.58 11.31
N SER A 84 0.77 -13.09 12.54
CA SER A 84 0.29 -13.91 13.65
C SER A 84 -1.13 -14.42 13.42
N ALA A 85 -2.04 -13.55 12.97
CA ALA A 85 -3.42 -13.92 12.66
C ALA A 85 -3.52 -14.91 11.49
N VAL A 86 -2.68 -14.75 10.46
CA VAL A 86 -2.61 -15.69 9.33
C VAL A 86 -2.11 -17.07 9.81
N ALA A 87 -1.08 -17.11 10.65
CA ALA A 87 -0.58 -18.35 11.22
C ALA A 87 -1.66 -19.08 12.04
N GLU A 88 -2.36 -18.37 12.92
CA GLU A 88 -3.46 -18.92 13.73
C GLU A 88 -4.61 -19.43 12.84
N CYS A 89 -4.97 -18.68 11.80
CA CYS A 89 -5.99 -19.12 10.83
C CYS A 89 -5.57 -20.42 10.13
N ILE A 90 -4.31 -20.53 9.70
CA ILE A 90 -3.81 -21.74 9.04
C ILE A 90 -3.87 -22.93 9.99
N GLU A 91 -3.47 -22.75 11.25
CA GLU A 91 -3.54 -23.81 12.26
C GLU A 91 -4.99 -24.27 12.49
N LEU A 92 -5.94 -23.34 12.60
CA LEU A 92 -7.36 -23.67 12.80
C LEU A 92 -7.96 -24.38 11.57
N VAL A 93 -7.65 -23.93 10.35
CA VAL A 93 -8.11 -24.56 9.11
C VAL A 93 -7.57 -25.98 8.99
N SER A 94 -6.29 -26.20 9.34
CA SER A 94 -5.69 -27.53 9.35
C SER A 94 -6.33 -28.45 10.41
N LYS A 95 -6.66 -27.93 11.60
CA LYS A 95 -7.33 -28.70 12.66
C LYS A 95 -8.77 -29.08 12.30
N LEU A 96 -9.48 -28.19 11.61
CA LEU A 96 -10.89 -28.38 11.25
C LEU A 96 -11.08 -29.08 9.89
N ASN A 97 -9.98 -29.41 9.19
CA ASN A 97 -9.94 -30.08 7.89
C ASN A 97 -10.86 -29.41 6.84
N LEU A 98 -10.93 -28.07 6.89
CA LEU A 98 -11.81 -27.29 6.03
C LEU A 98 -11.13 -27.08 4.67
N PRO A 99 -11.80 -27.34 3.53
CA PRO A 99 -11.24 -27.12 2.20
C PRO A 99 -11.28 -25.61 1.85
N MET A 100 -10.39 -24.82 2.45
CA MET A 100 -10.31 -23.37 2.23
C MET A 100 -8.97 -22.96 1.61
N LYS A 101 -9.03 -22.02 0.66
CA LYS A 101 -7.88 -21.26 0.17
C LYS A 101 -7.85 -19.88 0.80
N LEU A 102 -6.71 -19.52 1.39
CA LEU A 102 -6.47 -18.21 1.97
C LEU A 102 -6.17 -17.21 0.85
N TYR A 103 -7.03 -16.20 0.66
CA TYR A 103 -6.77 -15.08 -0.24
C TYR A 103 -6.38 -13.85 0.59
N GLY A 104 -5.17 -13.36 0.37
CA GLY A 104 -4.57 -12.31 1.20
C GLY A 104 -5.32 -10.96 1.16
N ARG A 105 -5.44 -10.37 2.35
CA ARG A 105 -5.66 -8.96 2.67
C ARG A 105 -7.06 -8.35 2.56
N ASN A 106 -8.12 -9.16 2.54
CA ASN A 106 -9.44 -8.68 2.95
C ASN A 106 -10.08 -9.76 3.81
N THR A 107 -10.70 -9.39 4.92
CA THR A 107 -11.50 -10.24 5.83
C THR A 107 -12.77 -10.78 5.16
N ALA A 108 -12.76 -10.98 3.84
CA ALA A 108 -13.86 -11.46 3.04
C ALA A 108 -13.51 -12.86 2.53
N TRP A 109 -14.21 -13.85 3.06
CA TRP A 109 -14.13 -15.25 2.67
C TRP A 109 -15.11 -15.52 1.54
N THR A 110 -14.76 -16.35 0.57
CA THR A 110 -15.71 -16.88 -0.41
C THR A 110 -15.62 -18.40 -0.43
N LYS A 111 -16.76 -19.07 -0.27
CA LYS A 111 -16.87 -20.52 -0.35
C LYS A 111 -16.43 -20.95 -1.75
N ILE A 112 -15.43 -21.84 -1.82
CA ILE A 112 -15.17 -22.59 -3.04
C ILE A 112 -16.38 -23.52 -3.20
N THR A 113 -17.18 -23.27 -4.24
CA THR A 113 -18.23 -24.17 -4.70
C THR A 113 -17.66 -25.00 -5.84
#